data_AF-A0A661KB99-F1
#
_entry.id   AF-A0A661KB99-F1
#
_cell.length_a   1.000
_cell.length_b   1.000
_cell.length_c   1.000
_cell.angle_alpha   90.00
_cell.angle_beta   90.00
_cell.angle_gamma   90.00
#
_symmetry.space_group_name_H-M   'P 1'
#
loop_
_entity.id
_entity.type
_entity.pdbx_description
1 polymer ?
#
loop_
_entity_poly.entity_id
_entity_poly.type
_entity_poly.pdbx_seq_one_letter_code
_entity_poly.pdbx_strand_id
1 'polypeptide(L)'
;MGLITYVARRLILLIPVVLGVTVIIFALTMFFSPVQRALLYIRNPQALRPENIQGVIDKYGLNRPFYEQYFTWFGQVLQGNLGWSITARQPVVSAIINQFPATFEIIVFAAPAIIIL
;
A
#
# COMPACT_ATOMS: atom_id res chain seq x y z
N MET A 1 -30.65 10.80 -9.64
CA MET A 1 -29.93 10.15 -8.52
C MET A 1 -29.62 11.22 -7.50
N GLY A 2 -29.97 11.04 -6.24
CA GLY A 2 -29.56 12.00 -5.19
C GLY A 2 -28.04 11.98 -5.00
N LEU A 3 -27.46 13.10 -4.57
CA LEU A 3 -26.01 13.24 -4.30
C LEU A 3 -25.50 12.11 -3.39
N ILE A 4 -26.25 11.77 -2.35
CA ILE A 4 -25.93 10.71 -1.39
C ILE A 4 -25.86 9.34 -2.09
N THR A 5 -26.81 9.02 -2.96
CA THR A 5 -26.83 7.75 -3.71
C THR A 5 -25.65 7.65 -4.67
N TYR A 6 -25.26 8.76 -5.30
CA TYR A 6 -24.08 8.82 -6.17
C TYR A 6 -22.79 8.57 -5.39
N VAL A 7 -22.59 9.27 -4.27
CA VAL A 7 -21.40 9.12 -3.41
C VAL A 7 -21.32 7.71 -2.86
N ALA A 8 -22.42 7.17 -2.33
CA ALA A 8 -22.47 5.81 -1.79
C ALA A 8 -22.11 4.75 -2.86
N ARG A 9 -22.66 4.88 -4.08
CA ARG A 9 -22.31 3.98 -5.19
C ARG A 9 -20.83 4.05 -5.54
N ARG A 10 -20.24 5.24 -5.56
CA ARG A 10 -18.79 5.42 -5.81
C ARG A 10 -17.94 4.77 -4.72
N LEU A 11 -18.30 4.95 -3.45
CA LEU A 11 -17.59 4.34 -2.33
C LEU A 11 -17.64 2.81 -2.39
N ILE A 12 -18.79 2.24 -2.77
CA ILE A 12 -18.92 0.78 -2.96
C ILE A 12 -18.06 0.30 -4.12
N LEU A 13 -18.01 1.04 -5.23
CA LEU A 13 -17.17 0.71 -6.40
C LEU A 13 -15.67 0.84 -6.11
N LEU A 14 -15.26 1.68 -5.17
CA LEU A 14 -13.84 1.79 -4.78
C LEU A 14 -13.30 0.50 -4.17
N ILE A 15 -14.12 -0.24 -3.42
CA ILE A 15 -13.69 -1.48 -2.75
C ILE A 15 -13.15 -2.51 -3.76
N PRO A 16 -13.90 -2.96 -4.79
CA PRO A 16 -13.38 -3.91 -5.76
C PRO A 16 -12.25 -3.33 -6.61
N VAL A 17 -12.22 -2.02 -6.85
CA VAL A 17 -11.11 -1.38 -7.59
C VAL A 17 -9.82 -1.46 -6.78
N VAL A 18 -9.85 -1.08 -5.50
CA VAL A 18 -8.68 -1.15 -4.62
C VAL A 18 -8.21 -2.59 -4.50
N LEU A 19 -9.11 -3.54 -4.24
CA LEU A 19 -8.78 -4.96 -4.16
C LEU A 19 -8.17 -5.49 -5.47
N GLY A 20 -8.74 -5.10 -6.62
CA GLY A 20 -8.22 -5.48 -7.93
C GLY A 20 -6.81 -4.96 -8.15
N VAL A 21 -6.57 -3.68 -7.84
CA VAL A 21 -5.26 -3.04 -7.97
C VAL A 21 -4.25 -3.68 -7.02
N THR A 22 -4.60 -3.97 -5.76
CA THR A 22 -3.69 -4.61 -4.81
C THR A 22 -3.32 -6.01 -5.25
N VAL A 23 -4.26 -6.80 -5.76
CA VAL A 23 -3.99 -8.14 -6.30
C VAL A 23 -3.06 -8.07 -7.51
N ILE A 24 -3.30 -7.14 -8.44
CA ILE A 24 -2.45 -6.96 -9.63
C ILE A 24 -1.03 -6.58 -9.20
N ILE A 25 -0.88 -5.60 -8.32
CA ILE A 25 0.44 -5.19 -7.80
C ILE A 25 1.12 -6.36 -7.12
N PHE A 26 0.39 -7.13 -6.30
CA PHE A 26 0.95 -8.30 -5.62
C PHE A 26 1.42 -9.37 -6.61
N ALA A 27 0.61 -9.66 -7.63
CA ALA A 27 0.97 -10.58 -8.71
C ALA A 27 2.23 -10.11 -9.44
N LEU A 28 2.33 -8.81 -9.75
CA LEU A 28 3.53 -8.22 -10.34
C LEU A 28 4.75 -8.35 -9.43
N THR A 29 4.59 -8.16 -8.11
CA THR A 29 5.69 -8.29 -7.15
C THR A 29 6.15 -9.74 -6.98
N MET A 30 5.29 -10.71 -7.26
CA MET A 30 5.61 -12.14 -7.13
C MET A 30 6.59 -12.61 -8.21
N PHE A 31 6.73 -11.88 -9.33
CA PHE A 31 7.75 -12.16 -10.34
C PHE A 31 9.19 -11.93 -9.85
N PHE A 32 9.38 -11.13 -8.80
CA PHE A 32 10.69 -10.92 -8.19
C PHE A 32 11.03 -12.06 -7.25
N SER A 33 12.32 -12.35 -7.06
CA SER A 33 12.74 -13.38 -6.10
C SER A 33 12.49 -12.92 -4.64
N PRO A 34 12.35 -13.85 -3.67
CA PRO A 34 12.22 -13.51 -2.26
C PRO A 34 13.36 -12.60 -1.77
N VAL A 35 14.57 -12.80 -2.28
CA VAL A 35 15.76 -11.97 -2.02
C VAL A 35 15.53 -10.53 -2.49
N GLN A 36 15.08 -10.34 -3.73
CA GLN A 36 14.80 -9.01 -4.28
C GLN A 36 13.69 -8.30 -3.51
N ARG A 37 12.64 -9.02 -3.09
CA ARG A 37 11.59 -8.47 -2.23
C ARG A 37 12.09 -8.13 -0.83
N ALA A 38 13.02 -8.92 -0.27
CA ALA A 38 13.61 -8.67 1.04
C ALA A 38 14.41 -7.37 1.09
N LEU A 39 15.05 -6.98 -0.03
CA LEU A 39 15.77 -5.71 -0.13
C LEU A 39 14.89 -4.49 0.17
N LEU A 40 13.58 -4.57 -0.07
CA LEU A 40 12.63 -3.48 0.27
C LEU A 40 12.49 -3.26 1.78
N TYR A 41 12.83 -4.27 2.59
CA TYR A 41 12.77 -4.20 4.05
C TYR A 41 14.12 -3.85 4.70
N ILE A 42 15.21 -3.93 3.94
CA ILE A 42 16.57 -3.69 4.42
C ILE A 42 16.92 -2.21 4.26
N ARG A 43 17.14 -1.52 5.38
CA ARG A 43 17.38 -0.07 5.42
C ARG A 43 18.85 0.31 5.58
N ASN A 44 19.63 -0.54 6.26
CA ASN A 44 21.02 -0.29 6.57
C ASN A 44 21.91 -1.03 5.56
N PRO A 45 22.86 -0.35 4.88
CA PRO A 45 23.83 -1.00 3.99
C PRO A 45 24.59 -2.16 4.64
N GLN A 46 24.81 -2.11 5.96
CA GLN A 46 25.47 -3.17 6.72
C GLN A 46 24.59 -4.44 6.83
N ALA A 47 23.27 -4.29 6.73
CA ALA A 47 22.31 -5.39 6.74
C ALA A 47 22.07 -6.02 5.35
N LEU A 48 22.75 -5.53 4.30
CA LEU A 48 22.76 -6.13 2.95
C LEU A 48 23.66 -7.37 2.86
N ARG A 49 24.35 -7.75 3.94
CA ARG A 49 25.13 -9.00 3.96
C ARG A 49 24.23 -10.21 3.70
N PRO A 50 24.66 -11.19 2.89
CA PRO A 50 23.85 -12.37 2.54
C PRO A 50 23.25 -13.08 3.76
N GLU A 51 24.02 -13.15 4.84
CA GLU A 51 23.63 -13.76 6.13
C GLU A 51 22.38 -13.11 6.75
N ASN A 52 22.22 -11.80 6.60
CA ASN A 52 21.11 -11.04 7.18
C ASN A 52 19.85 -11.07 6.31
N ILE A 53 20.00 -11.30 5.00
CA ILE A 53 18.88 -11.34 4.05
C ILE A 53 17.97 -12.53 4.36
N GLN A 54 18.54 -13.69 4.68
CA GLN A 54 17.74 -14.88 4.99
C GLN A 54 16.87 -14.66 6.24
N GLY A 55 17.41 -14.03 7.28
CA GLY A 55 16.63 -13.66 8.47
C GLY A 55 15.47 -12.70 8.17
N VAL A 56 15.62 -11.79 7.20
CA VAL A 56 14.54 -10.91 6.73
C VAL A 56 13.47 -11.69 5.97
N ILE A 57 13.89 -12.58 5.08
CA ILE A 57 12.98 -13.45 4.31
C ILE A 57 12.10 -14.28 5.26
N ASP A 58 12.71 -14.89 6.28
CA ASP A 58 11.99 -15.73 7.22
C ASP A 58 11.09 -14.91 8.14
N LYS A 59 11.58 -13.76 8.61
CA LYS A 59 10.82 -12.83 9.47
C LYS A 59 9.55 -12.29 8.78
N TYR A 60 9.65 -11.93 7.50
CA TYR A 60 8.52 -11.41 6.74
C TYR A 60 7.77 -12.50 5.95
N GLY A 61 8.17 -13.77 6.08
CA GLY A 61 7.51 -14.89 5.41
C GLY A 61 7.56 -14.80 3.89
N LEU A 62 8.60 -14.19 3.30
CA LEU A 62 8.70 -13.96 1.85
C LEU A 62 8.88 -15.25 1.03
N ASN A 63 9.19 -16.36 1.72
CA ASN A 63 9.26 -17.72 1.20
C ASN A 63 7.93 -18.49 1.27
N ARG A 64 6.90 -17.95 1.95
CA ARG A 64 5.59 -18.61 2.07
C ARG A 64 4.81 -18.56 0.76
N PRO A 65 3.77 -19.38 0.57
CA PRO A 65 2.88 -19.26 -0.57
C PRO A 65 2.30 -17.84 -0.72
N PHE A 66 2.07 -17.41 -1.97
CA PHE A 66 1.67 -16.03 -2.28
C PHE A 66 0.38 -15.61 -1.56
N TYR A 67 -0.57 -16.54 -1.36
CA TYR A 67 -1.84 -16.25 -0.68
C TYR A 67 -1.62 -15.93 0.80
N GLU A 68 -0.74 -16.66 1.50
CA GLU A 68 -0.40 -16.37 2.90
C GLU A 68 0.26 -15.00 3.04
N GLN A 69 1.18 -14.68 2.13
CA GLN A 69 1.83 -13.37 2.11
C GLN A 69 0.82 -12.25 1.88
N TYR A 70 -0.11 -12.43 0.94
CA TYR A 70 -1.16 -11.46 0.65
C TYR A 70 -2.08 -11.23 1.85
N PHE A 71 -2.62 -12.28 2.47
CA PHE A 71 -3.51 -12.14 3.62
C PHE A 71 -2.80 -11.57 4.84
N THR A 72 -1.54 -11.92 5.07
CA THR A 72 -0.72 -11.34 6.15
C THR A 72 -0.51 -9.84 5.92
N TRP A 73 -0.12 -9.44 4.70
CA TRP A 73 0.04 -8.04 4.33
C TRP A 73 -1.29 -7.27 4.42
N PHE A 74 -2.36 -7.84 3.89
CA PHE A 74 -3.69 -7.23 3.91
C PHE A 74 -4.20 -7.03 5.34
N GLY A 75 -3.98 -7.99 6.24
CA GLY A 75 -4.30 -7.86 7.65
C GLY A 75 -3.53 -6.72 8.35
N GLN A 76 -2.24 -6.56 8.03
CA GLN A 76 -1.43 -5.43 8.53
C GLN A 76 -1.96 -4.08 8.02
N VAL A 77 -2.31 -4.00 6.74
CA VAL A 77 -2.88 -2.79 6.13
C VAL A 77 -4.21 -2.40 6.80
N LEU A 78 -5.08 -3.37 7.07
CA LEU A 78 -6.35 -3.14 7.77
C LEU A 78 -6.16 -2.66 9.22
N GLN A 79 -5.06 -3.05 9.86
CA GLN A 79 -4.68 -2.55 11.20
C GLN A 79 -4.03 -1.15 11.15
N GLY A 80 -3.95 -0.52 9.98
CA GLY A 80 -3.33 0.79 9.78
C GLY A 80 -1.81 0.72 9.57
N ASN A 81 -1.22 -0.47 9.48
CA ASN A 81 0.20 -0.63 9.16
C ASN A 81 0.42 -0.64 7.64
N LEU A 82 0.57 0.55 7.07
CA LEU A 82 0.90 0.75 5.65
C LEU A 82 2.41 0.61 5.33
N GLY A 83 3.22 0.27 6.34
CA GLY A 83 4.67 0.15 6.20
C GLY A 83 5.41 1.49 6.17
N TRP A 84 6.57 1.49 5.53
CA TRP A 84 7.54 2.58 5.56
C TRP A 84 7.84 3.10 4.16
N SER A 85 7.86 4.42 3.99
CA SER A 85 8.23 5.05 2.74
C SER A 85 9.74 5.27 2.67
N ILE A 86 10.39 4.72 1.63
CA ILE A 86 11.82 4.94 1.37
C ILE A 86 12.06 6.41 0.96
N THR A 87 11.19 6.96 0.11
CA THR A 87 11.29 8.33 -0.38
C THR A 87 11.05 9.36 0.72
N ALA A 88 9.98 9.18 1.51
CA ALA A 88 9.62 10.12 2.57
C ALA A 88 10.37 9.87 3.89
N ARG A 89 11.16 8.77 3.98
CA ARG A 89 11.92 8.34 5.16
C ARG A 89 11.11 8.36 6.46
N GLN A 90 9.84 7.98 6.38
CA GLN A 90 8.90 7.95 7.50
C GLN A 90 7.80 6.90 7.27
N PRO A 91 6.98 6.55 8.28
CA PRO A 91 5.83 5.66 8.08
C PRO A 91 4.89 6.22 7.01
N VAL A 92 4.33 5.35 6.18
CA VAL A 92 3.46 5.78 5.06
C VAL A 92 2.25 6.56 5.57
N VAL A 93 1.65 6.12 6.69
CA VAL A 93 0.53 6.83 7.33
C VAL A 93 0.91 8.26 7.70
N SER A 94 2.09 8.47 8.31
CA SER A 94 2.58 9.80 8.67
C SER A 94 2.80 10.67 7.43
N ALA A 95 3.38 10.10 6.37
CA ALA A 95 3.56 10.81 5.11
C ALA A 95 2.22 11.25 4.49
N ILE A 96 1.21 10.39 4.51
CA ILE A 96 -0.14 10.70 4.02
C ILE A 96 -0.75 11.85 4.84
N ILE A 97 -0.70 11.77 6.16
CA ILE A 97 -1.24 12.81 7.05
C ILE A 97 -0.56 14.17 6.79
N ASN A 98 0.77 14.16 6.62
CA ASN A 98 1.54 15.38 6.35
C ASN A 98 1.19 16.02 4.99
N GLN A 99 0.81 15.22 4.00
CA GLN A 99 0.42 15.71 2.67
C GLN A 99 -1.09 15.91 2.49
N PHE A 100 -1.90 15.42 3.43
CA PHE A 100 -3.35 15.49 3.38
C PHE A 100 -3.89 16.91 3.21
N PRO A 101 -3.38 17.96 3.91
CA PRO A 101 -3.88 19.32 3.76
C PRO A 101 -3.82 19.82 2.32
N ALA A 102 -2.68 19.60 1.64
CA ALA A 102 -2.50 20.03 0.26
C ALA A 102 -3.45 19.31 -0.72
N THR A 103 -3.70 18.02 -0.50
CA THR A 103 -4.65 17.25 -1.32
C THR A 103 -6.09 17.68 -1.04
N PHE A 104 -6.40 17.98 0.22
CA PHE A 104 -7.72 18.44 0.63
C PHE A 104 -8.08 19.78 -0.02
N GLU A 105 -7.14 20.73 -0.08
CA GLU A 105 -7.33 22.01 -0.79
C GLU A 105 -7.73 21.77 -2.25
N ILE A 106 -6.99 20.92 -2.97
CA ILE A 106 -7.29 20.61 -4.38
C ILE A 106 -8.67 19.98 -4.53
N ILE A 107 -9.03 19.03 -3.65
CA ILE A 107 -10.33 18.36 -3.69
C ILE A 107 -11.47 19.35 -3.49
N VAL A 108 -11.34 20.29 -2.56
CA VAL A 108 -12.39 21.29 -2.29
C VAL A 108 -12.68 22.15 -3.53
N PHE A 109 -11.65 22.50 -4.31
CA PHE A 109 -11.83 23.25 -5.56
C PHE A 109 -12.33 22.39 -6.72
N ALA A 110 -11.90 21.12 -6.83
CA ALA A 110 -12.24 20.25 -7.95
C ALA A 110 -13.59 19.53 -7.79
N ALA A 111 -14.00 19.17 -6.57
CA ALA A 111 -15.20 18.38 -6.32
C ALA A 111 -16.50 19.01 -6.87
N PRO A 112 -16.74 20.34 -6.78
CA PRO A 112 -17.93 20.95 -7.36
C PRO A 112 -18.01 20.74 -8.88
N ALA A 113 -16.90 20.88 -9.60
CA ALA A 113 -16.86 20.68 -11.06
C ALA A 113 -17.23 19.24 -11.44
N ILE A 114 -16.76 18.25 -10.68
CA ILE A 114 -17.04 16.83 -10.89
C ILE A 114 -18.50 16.46 -10.59
N ILE A 115 -19.16 17.21 -9.70
CA ILE A 115 -20.57 16.98 -9.34
C ILE A 115 -21.52 17.65 -10.35
N ILE A 116 -21.10 18.76 -10.95
CA ILE A 116 -21.88 19.55 -11.91
C ILE A 116 -21.80 18.98 -13.34
N LEU A 117 -20.65 18.44 -13.73
CA LEU A 117 -20.44 17.71 -15.00
C LEU A 117 -20.98 16.27 -14.95
#